data_AF-A0A6G0XJI7-F1
#
_entry.id   AF-A0A6G0XJI7-F1
#
_cell.length_a   1.000
_cell.length_b   1.000
_cell.length_c   1.000
_cell.angle_alpha   90.00
_cell.angle_beta   90.00
_cell.angle_gamma   90.00
#
_symmetry.space_group_name_H-M   'P 1'
#
loop_
_entity.id
_entity.type
_entity.pdbx_description
1 polymer ?
#
loop_
_entity_poly.entity_id
_entity_poly.type
_entity_poly.pdbx_seq_one_letter_code
_entity_poly.pdbx_strand_id
1 'polypeptide(L)'
;MPQASAQHHRPKNGKKQNHAYRVGREMAHVLGERKIHLVVRVVSLIGERLARSVLSETLAMHKEGKTLKTVTGRPRTLGGAFFTLLKERVTKEKYKEIYALEEQKKKELKKRIVRAERIKTENALMGGFNTQLHLEDRHDELEEGEDENNDKIEDGGDMDQD
;
A
#
# COMPACT_ATOMS: atom_id res chain seq x y z
N MET A 1 -41.33 -36.50 18.50
CA MET A 1 -40.40 -35.57 19.20
C MET A 1 -39.59 -34.83 18.13
N PRO A 2 -39.80 -33.52 17.92
CA PRO A 2 -39.03 -32.77 16.91
C PRO A 2 -37.63 -32.45 17.45
N GLN A 3 -36.60 -32.76 16.66
CA GLN A 3 -35.22 -32.36 16.98
C GLN A 3 -35.04 -30.88 16.61
N ALA A 4 -34.72 -30.06 17.61
CA ALA A 4 -34.38 -28.66 17.42
C ALA A 4 -33.04 -28.54 16.70
N SER A 5 -33.03 -27.91 15.52
CA SER A 5 -31.82 -27.55 14.78
C SER A 5 -31.02 -26.51 15.55
N ALA A 6 -29.83 -26.88 16.04
CA ALA A 6 -28.88 -25.98 16.66
C ALA A 6 -28.36 -24.96 15.62
N GLN A 7 -28.92 -23.74 15.65
CA GLN A 7 -28.44 -22.62 14.86
C GLN A 7 -27.05 -22.19 15.36
N HIS A 8 -26.01 -22.58 14.65
CA HIS A 8 -24.65 -22.07 14.84
C HIS A 8 -24.60 -20.58 14.47
N HIS A 9 -24.83 -19.70 15.46
CA HIS A 9 -24.52 -18.28 15.32
C HIS A 9 -23.00 -18.12 15.28
N ARG A 10 -22.43 -18.02 14.07
CA ARG A 10 -21.04 -17.58 13.86
C ARG A 10 -20.89 -16.19 14.51
N PRO A 11 -19.99 -16.00 15.48
CA PRO A 11 -19.73 -14.66 16.01
C PRO A 11 -19.11 -13.82 14.89
N LYS A 12 -19.83 -12.78 14.44
CA LYS A 12 -19.26 -11.74 13.58
C LYS A 12 -18.28 -10.92 14.41
N ASN A 13 -17.07 -11.42 14.59
CA ASN A 13 -15.95 -10.63 15.10
C ASN A 13 -15.48 -9.66 14.00
N GLY A 14 -16.32 -8.67 13.71
CA GLY A 14 -15.91 -7.50 12.94
C GLY A 14 -14.88 -6.75 13.78
N LYS A 15 -13.59 -7.02 13.56
CA LYS A 15 -12.48 -6.23 14.13
C LYS A 15 -12.78 -4.78 13.75
N LYS A 16 -13.20 -3.96 14.72
CA LYS A 16 -13.42 -2.52 14.50
C LYS A 16 -12.12 -1.97 13.91
N GLN A 17 -12.20 -1.45 12.69
CA GLN A 17 -11.05 -0.87 12.00
C GLN A 17 -10.42 0.19 12.92
N ASN A 18 -9.12 0.10 13.13
CA ASN A 18 -8.38 1.03 13.98
C ASN A 18 -8.63 2.46 13.48
N HIS A 19 -8.87 3.40 14.39
CA HIS A 19 -9.15 4.80 14.06
C HIS A 19 -8.12 5.40 13.10
N ALA A 20 -6.83 5.11 13.32
CA ALA A 20 -5.75 5.57 12.44
C ALA A 20 -5.83 4.98 11.02
N TYR A 21 -6.32 3.74 10.89
CA TYR A 21 -6.55 3.11 9.58
C TYR A 21 -7.68 3.80 8.83
N ARG A 22 -8.80 4.07 9.49
CA ARG A 22 -9.94 4.78 8.89
C ARG A 22 -9.54 6.16 8.37
N VAL A 23 -8.93 6.97 9.26
CA VAL A 23 -8.47 8.32 8.90
C VAL A 23 -7.37 8.28 7.84
N GLY A 24 -6.38 7.40 8.00
CA GLY A 24 -5.28 7.27 7.05
C GLY A 24 -5.73 6.83 5.66
N ARG A 25 -6.75 5.96 5.56
CA ARG A 25 -7.36 5.54 4.29
C ARG A 25 -8.06 6.70 3.58
N GLU A 26 -8.87 7.46 4.30
CA GLU A 26 -9.53 8.66 3.76
C GLU A 26 -8.49 9.67 3.25
N MET A 27 -7.47 9.94 4.05
CA MET A 27 -6.37 10.83 3.67
C MET A 27 -5.61 10.33 2.44
N ALA A 28 -5.32 9.03 2.36
CA ALA A 28 -4.63 8.45 1.21
C ALA A 28 -5.43 8.59 -0.09
N HIS A 29 -6.76 8.40 0.00
CA HIS A 29 -7.66 8.61 -1.14
C HIS A 29 -7.61 10.07 -1.63
N VAL A 30 -7.71 11.04 -0.71
CA VAL A 30 -7.59 12.47 -1.06
C VAL A 30 -6.23 12.80 -1.67
N LEU A 31 -5.15 12.20 -1.18
CA LEU A 31 -3.79 12.42 -1.68
C LEU A 31 -3.49 11.73 -3.02
N GLY A 32 -4.37 10.83 -3.48
CA GLY A 32 -4.07 9.93 -4.60
C GLY A 32 -2.89 8.98 -4.31
N GLU A 33 -2.66 8.65 -3.04
CA GLU A 33 -1.52 7.85 -2.60
C GLU A 33 -1.85 6.36 -2.68
N ARG A 34 -1.11 5.63 -3.51
CA ARG A 34 -1.30 4.16 -3.67
C ARG A 34 -0.92 3.40 -2.41
N LYS A 35 0.06 3.91 -1.64
CA LYS A 35 0.58 3.24 -0.44
C LYS A 35 -0.18 3.69 0.81
N ILE A 36 -1.43 3.23 0.93
CA ILE A 36 -2.34 3.62 2.01
C ILE A 36 -1.71 3.42 3.39
N HIS A 37 -1.02 2.29 3.60
CA HIS A 37 -0.35 1.98 4.87
C HIS A 37 0.69 3.02 5.29
N LEU A 38 1.32 3.73 4.34
CA LEU A 38 2.27 4.80 4.64
C LEU A 38 1.56 5.98 5.29
N VAL A 39 0.40 6.39 4.74
CA VAL A 39 -0.44 7.47 5.29
C VAL A 39 -1.07 7.06 6.62
N VAL A 40 -1.52 5.81 6.75
CA VAL A 40 -2.00 5.26 8.03
C VAL A 40 -0.92 5.35 9.10
N ARG A 41 0.35 5.05 8.79
CA ARG A 41 1.45 5.20 9.74
C ARG A 41 1.73 6.63 10.12
N VAL A 42 1.58 7.58 9.19
CA VAL A 42 1.66 9.02 9.51
C VAL A 42 0.65 9.35 10.61
N VAL A 43 -0.61 8.95 10.44
CA VAL A 43 -1.65 9.19 11.45
C VAL A 43 -1.33 8.49 12.77
N SER A 44 -0.84 7.25 12.74
CA SER A 44 -0.51 6.49 13.95
C SER A 44 0.71 7.03 14.72
N LEU A 45 1.76 7.47 14.02
CA LEU A 45 3.05 7.85 14.64
C LEU A 45 3.15 9.35 14.96
N ILE A 46 2.52 10.18 14.14
CA ILE A 46 2.57 11.64 14.26
C ILE A 46 1.27 12.18 14.89
N GLY A 47 0.15 11.48 14.68
CA GLY A 47 -1.16 11.86 15.19
C GLY A 47 -2.05 12.54 14.14
N GLU A 48 -3.35 12.37 14.30
CA GLU A 48 -4.36 12.88 13.35
C GLU A 48 -4.33 14.40 13.19
N ARG A 49 -4.18 15.17 14.29
CA ARG A 49 -4.23 16.65 14.24
C ARG A 49 -3.18 17.22 13.31
N LEU A 50 -1.92 16.79 13.48
CA LEU A 50 -0.82 17.26 12.65
C LEU A 50 -0.93 16.71 11.23
N ALA A 51 -1.30 15.44 11.07
CA ALA A 51 -1.53 14.85 9.74
C ALA A 51 -2.59 15.62 8.93
N ARG A 52 -3.74 15.96 9.54
CA ARG A 52 -4.79 16.76 8.91
C ARG A 52 -4.34 18.21 8.65
N SER A 53 -3.59 18.81 9.56
CA SER A 53 -3.04 20.16 9.35
C SER A 53 -2.16 20.21 8.10
N VAL A 54 -1.26 19.24 7.95
CA VAL A 54 -0.37 19.15 6.77
C VAL A 54 -1.17 18.87 5.50
N LEU A 55 -2.20 18.03 5.57
CA LEU A 55 -3.09 17.76 4.44
C LEU A 55 -3.82 19.04 3.98
N SER A 56 -4.41 19.79 4.92
CA SER A 56 -5.11 21.04 4.60
C SER A 56 -4.18 22.07 3.95
N GLU A 57 -2.96 22.22 4.46
CA GLU A 57 -1.93 23.08 3.88
C GLU A 57 -1.54 22.62 2.46
N THR A 58 -1.36 21.31 2.27
CA THR A 58 -1.07 20.72 0.96
C THR A 58 -2.17 21.03 -0.06
N LEU A 59 -3.44 20.87 0.34
CA LEU A 59 -4.59 21.15 -0.52
C LEU A 59 -4.71 22.64 -0.87
N ALA A 60 -4.48 23.53 0.10
CA ALA A 60 -4.48 24.97 -0.13
C ALA A 60 -3.39 25.37 -1.14
N MET A 61 -2.16 24.90 -0.95
CA MET A 61 -1.05 25.18 -1.88
C MET A 61 -1.34 24.64 -3.29
N HIS A 62 -1.94 23.47 -3.39
CA HIS A 62 -2.29 22.88 -4.68
C HIS A 62 -3.37 23.70 -5.40
N LYS A 63 -4.41 24.13 -4.68
CA LYS A 63 -5.49 24.98 -5.21
C LYS A 63 -4.97 26.35 -5.67
N GLU A 64 -4.00 26.91 -4.97
CA GLU A 64 -3.37 28.19 -5.33
C GLU A 64 -2.35 28.06 -6.49
N GLY A 65 -2.10 26.86 -6.99
CA GLY A 65 -1.08 26.62 -8.02
C GLY A 65 0.36 26.74 -7.51
N LYS A 66 0.57 26.95 -6.20
CA LYS A 66 1.89 27.00 -5.53
C LYS A 66 2.43 25.60 -5.26
N THR A 67 2.33 24.73 -6.25
CA THR A 67 2.73 23.33 -6.11
C THR A 67 4.24 23.23 -5.92
N LEU A 68 4.69 22.52 -4.89
CA LEU A 68 6.11 22.26 -4.64
C LEU A 68 6.74 21.58 -5.86
N LYS A 69 7.98 21.93 -6.19
CA LYS A 69 8.70 21.34 -7.32
C LYS A 69 9.69 20.27 -6.87
N THR A 70 9.96 19.31 -7.73
CA THR A 70 11.08 18.37 -7.57
C THR A 70 12.41 19.10 -7.75
N VAL A 71 13.52 18.43 -7.43
CA VAL A 71 14.88 18.93 -7.75
C VAL A 71 15.03 19.16 -9.27
N THR A 72 14.33 18.37 -10.08
CA THR A 72 14.30 18.48 -11.54
C THR A 72 13.32 19.54 -12.08
N GLY A 73 12.68 20.32 -11.21
CA GLY A 73 11.76 21.40 -11.58
C GLY A 73 10.34 20.98 -11.96
N ARG A 74 10.02 19.67 -11.95
CA ARG A 74 8.68 19.16 -12.23
C ARG A 74 7.74 19.44 -11.04
N PRO A 75 6.45 19.77 -11.27
CA PRO A 75 5.49 19.88 -10.17
C PRO A 75 5.34 18.54 -9.44
N ARG A 76 5.29 18.59 -8.11
CA ARG A 76 5.00 17.43 -7.26
C ARG A 76 3.52 17.06 -7.39
N THR A 77 3.24 15.76 -7.31
CA THR A 77 1.88 15.29 -7.06
C THR A 77 1.43 15.70 -5.65
N LEU A 78 0.12 15.66 -5.39
CA LEU A 78 -0.45 16.04 -4.10
C LEU A 78 0.16 15.22 -2.94
N GLY A 79 0.25 13.89 -3.08
CA GLY A 79 0.96 13.03 -2.13
C GLY A 79 2.45 13.38 -1.98
N GLY A 80 3.14 13.68 -3.08
CA GLY A 80 4.55 14.08 -3.05
C GLY A 80 4.79 15.42 -2.33
N ALA A 81 3.88 16.38 -2.48
CA ALA A 81 3.89 17.64 -1.76
C ALA A 81 3.61 17.43 -0.27
N PHE A 82 2.62 16.61 0.08
CA PHE A 82 2.29 16.24 1.45
C PHE A 82 3.50 15.66 2.19
N PHE A 83 4.22 14.68 1.62
CA PHE A 83 5.39 14.10 2.27
C PHE A 83 6.59 15.07 2.34
N THR A 84 6.65 16.04 1.43
CA THR A 84 7.68 17.09 1.47
C THR A 84 7.42 18.03 2.65
N LEU A 85 6.19 18.52 2.82
CA LEU A 85 5.80 19.34 3.97
C LEU A 85 5.92 18.56 5.28
N LEU A 86 5.51 17.28 5.28
CA LEU A 86 5.61 16.43 6.46
C LEU A 86 7.04 16.32 6.96
N LYS A 87 8.02 16.17 6.04
CA LYS A 87 9.45 16.07 6.36
C LYS A 87 9.97 17.30 7.11
N GLU A 88 9.42 18.47 6.86
CA GLU A 88 9.82 19.73 7.53
C GLU A 88 9.19 19.86 8.93
N ARG A 89 8.05 19.19 9.17
CA ARG A 89 7.29 19.28 10.43
C ARG A 89 7.65 18.21 11.46
N VAL A 90 8.40 17.17 11.06
CA VAL A 90 8.74 16.05 11.95
C VAL A 90 10.24 15.82 12.02
N THR A 91 10.70 15.19 13.11
CA THR A 91 12.11 14.86 13.26
C THR A 91 12.52 13.77 12.26
N LYS A 92 13.82 13.71 11.95
CA LYS A 92 14.38 12.74 10.99
C LYS A 92 14.12 11.30 11.44
N GLU A 93 14.11 11.05 12.75
CA GLU A 93 13.86 9.75 13.35
C GLU A 93 12.42 9.31 13.08
N LYS A 94 11.44 10.18 13.31
CA LYS A 94 10.03 9.91 13.02
C LYS A 94 9.77 9.72 11.53
N TYR A 95 10.41 10.54 10.70
CA TYR A 95 10.32 10.36 9.25
C TYR A 95 10.87 9.00 8.82
N LYS A 96 12.02 8.58 9.35
CA LYS A 96 12.59 7.25 9.08
C LYS A 96 11.68 6.13 9.58
N GLU A 97 11.09 6.28 10.76
CA GLU A 97 10.18 5.30 11.35
C GLU A 97 8.97 5.04 10.43
N ILE A 98 8.39 6.09 9.84
CA ILE A 98 7.27 5.99 8.89
C ILE A 98 7.63 5.13 7.67
N TYR A 99 8.85 5.28 7.14
CA TYR A 99 9.35 4.52 5.98
C TYR A 99 9.98 3.16 6.31
N ALA A 100 10.22 2.83 7.59
CA ALA A 100 10.92 1.60 7.97
C ALA A 100 10.26 0.31 7.43
N LEU A 101 8.92 0.22 7.45
CA LEU A 101 8.21 -0.94 6.90
C LEU A 101 8.34 -1.06 5.38
N GLU A 102 8.38 0.06 4.66
CA GLU A 102 8.61 0.06 3.21
C GLU A 102 10.02 -0.42 2.86
N GLU A 103 11.01 -0.01 3.65
CA GLU A 103 12.38 -0.45 3.48
C GLU A 103 12.55 -1.95 3.77
N GLN A 104 11.90 -2.46 4.81
CA GLN A 104 11.88 -3.88 5.15
C GLN A 104 11.22 -4.72 4.05
N LYS A 105 10.01 -4.33 3.61
CA LYS A 105 9.30 -5.01 2.50
C LYS A 105 10.15 -5.04 1.22
N LYS A 106 10.80 -3.93 0.88
CA LYS A 106 11.70 -3.86 -0.28
C LYS A 106 12.92 -4.78 -0.14
N LYS A 107 13.50 -4.88 1.05
CA LYS A 107 14.64 -5.75 1.33
C LYS A 107 14.26 -7.22 1.24
N GLU A 108 13.11 -7.60 1.78
CA GLU A 108 12.58 -8.96 1.72
C GLU A 108 12.25 -9.39 0.29
N LEU A 109 11.60 -8.51 -0.49
CA LEU A 109 11.31 -8.78 -1.89
C LEU A 109 12.59 -9.04 -2.69
N LYS A 110 13.63 -8.21 -2.51
CA LYS A 110 14.94 -8.43 -3.14
C LYS A 110 15.55 -9.77 -2.76
N LYS A 111 15.52 -10.14 -1.47
CA LYS A 111 16.02 -11.43 -1.00
C LYS A 111 15.25 -12.61 -1.61
N ARG A 112 13.93 -12.48 -1.76
CA ARG A 112 13.08 -13.52 -2.38
C ARG A 112 13.41 -13.69 -3.86
N ILE A 113 13.58 -12.60 -4.61
CA ILE A 113 13.94 -12.65 -6.03
C ILE A 113 15.29 -13.34 -6.23
N VAL A 114 16.33 -12.90 -5.50
CA VAL A 114 17.66 -13.51 -5.58
C VAL A 114 17.64 -15.00 -5.19
N ARG A 115 16.85 -15.37 -4.18
CA ARG A 115 16.69 -16.78 -3.78
C ARG A 115 15.98 -17.59 -4.87
N ALA A 116 14.93 -17.06 -5.49
CA ALA A 116 14.21 -17.72 -6.57
C ALA A 116 15.09 -17.91 -7.81
N GLU A 117 15.89 -16.89 -8.17
CA GLU A 117 16.86 -16.99 -9.26
C GLU A 117 17.93 -18.06 -8.99
N ARG A 118 18.46 -18.12 -7.76
CA ARG A 118 19.40 -19.16 -7.34
C ARG A 118 18.80 -20.56 -7.46
N ILE A 119 17.59 -20.76 -6.94
CA ILE A 119 16.90 -22.06 -7.02
C ILE A 119 16.66 -22.45 -8.49
N LYS A 120 16.27 -21.49 -9.34
CA LYS A 120 16.05 -21.74 -10.77
C LYS A 120 17.35 -22.14 -11.49
N THR A 121 18.46 -21.48 -11.16
CA THR A 121 19.77 -21.82 -11.73
C THR A 121 20.28 -23.16 -11.21
N GLU A 122 20.13 -23.45 -9.92
CA GLU A 122 20.50 -24.72 -9.30
C GLU A 122 19.69 -25.90 -9.89
N ASN A 123 18.37 -25.73 -10.04
CA ASN A 123 17.50 -26.72 -10.67
C ASN A 123 17.84 -26.94 -12.16
N ALA A 124 18.26 -25.90 -12.87
CA ALA A 124 18.73 -26.01 -14.25
C ALA A 124 20.09 -26.71 -14.35
N LEU A 125 20.98 -26.52 -13.37
CA LEU A 125 22.31 -27.15 -13.31
C LEU A 125 22.25 -28.63 -12.87
N MET A 126 21.37 -28.97 -11.92
CA MET A 126 21.20 -30.33 -11.39
C MET A 126 20.27 -31.22 -12.24
N GLY A 127 19.86 -30.76 -13.43
CA GLY A 127 19.09 -31.59 -14.37
C GLY A 127 17.68 -31.95 -13.92
N GLY A 128 17.03 -31.12 -13.10
CA GLY A 128 15.62 -31.29 -12.75
C GLY A 128 15.29 -32.53 -11.92
N PHE A 129 16.22 -33.02 -11.09
CA PHE A 129 15.96 -34.16 -10.20
C PHE A 129 15.11 -33.71 -8.98
N ASN A 130 13.80 -33.89 -9.09
CA ASN A 130 12.84 -33.67 -8.00
C ASN A 130 13.14 -34.61 -6.81
N THR A 131 13.67 -34.04 -5.73
CA THR A 131 13.41 -34.57 -4.39
C THR A 131 12.86 -33.44 -3.54
N GLN A 132 11.56 -33.54 -3.34
CA GLN A 132 10.85 -33.26 -2.09
C GLN A 132 11.78 -33.21 -0.86
N LEU A 133 12.44 -32.07 -0.65
CA LEU A 133 12.90 -31.65 0.66
C LEU A 133 11.87 -30.66 1.18
N HIS A 134 10.86 -31.23 1.82
CA HIS A 134 10.08 -30.58 2.85
C HIS A 134 11.01 -29.80 3.78
N LEU A 135 10.95 -28.46 3.69
CA LEU A 135 11.13 -27.60 4.85
C LEU A 135 9.80 -26.88 5.04
N GLU A 136 8.92 -27.50 5.83
CA GLU A 136 7.66 -26.93 6.29
C GLU A 136 7.82 -25.51 6.88
N ASP A 137 6.87 -24.68 6.47
CA ASP A 137 6.08 -23.72 7.24
C ASP A 137 6.77 -22.62 8.05
N ARG A 138 6.58 -21.39 7.57
CA ARG A 138 5.59 -20.52 8.23
C ARG A 138 4.76 -19.78 7.19
N HIS A 139 3.51 -20.22 7.08
CA HIS A 139 2.40 -19.42 6.58
C HIS A 139 2.32 -18.11 7.39
N ASP A 140 2.70 -17.00 6.78
CA ASP A 140 2.13 -15.70 7.13
C ASP A 140 1.11 -15.39 6.03
N GLU A 141 -0.15 -15.75 6.28
CA GLU A 141 -1.31 -15.37 5.47
C GLU A 141 -1.30 -13.85 5.30
N LEU A 142 -0.91 -13.39 4.12
CA LEU A 142 -1.28 -12.08 3.64
C LEU A 142 -2.51 -12.32 2.77
N GLU A 143 -3.68 -11.98 3.30
CA GLU A 143 -4.90 -11.74 2.54
C GLU A 143 -4.55 -10.89 1.30
N GLU A 144 -4.43 -11.54 0.15
CA GLU A 144 -4.39 -10.86 -1.14
C GLU A 144 -5.83 -10.43 -1.42
N GLY A 145 -6.11 -9.13 -1.24
CA GLY A 145 -7.29 -8.52 -1.80
C GLY A 145 -7.16 -8.58 -3.32
N GLU A 146 -8.02 -9.39 -3.94
CA GLU A 146 -8.24 -9.47 -5.38
C GLU A 146 -8.68 -8.09 -5.89
N ASP A 147 -7.75 -7.30 -6.44
CA ASP A 147 -8.09 -6.20 -7.33
C ASP A 147 -8.18 -6.76 -8.76
N GLU A 148 -9.20 -7.60 -9.00
CA GLU A 148 -9.72 -7.81 -10.35
C GLU A 148 -10.48 -6.54 -10.75
N ASN A 149 -9.84 -5.68 -11.55
CA ASN A 149 -10.60 -4.80 -12.45
C ASN A 149 -9.88 -4.71 -13.80
N ASN A 150 -10.43 -5.54 -14.69
CA ASN A 150 -10.23 -5.61 -16.11
C ASN A 150 -10.93 -4.42 -16.78
N ASP A 151 -10.19 -3.37 -17.15
CA ASP A 151 -10.68 -2.38 -18.10
C ASP A 151 -10.35 -2.85 -19.52
N LYS A 152 -11.35 -3.51 -20.11
CA LYS A 152 -11.50 -3.62 -21.56
C LYS A 152 -11.62 -2.22 -22.13
N ILE A 153 -10.67 -1.81 -22.96
CA ILE A 153 -10.85 -0.66 -23.85
C ILE A 153 -11.65 -1.19 -25.03
N GLU A 154 -12.94 -0.91 -25.04
CA GLU A 154 -13.79 -1.00 -26.23
C GLU A 154 -13.43 0.18 -27.14
N ASP A 155 -12.75 -0.11 -28.25
CA ASP A 155 -12.52 0.87 -29.32
C ASP A 155 -13.74 0.87 -30.24
N GLY A 156 -14.65 1.81 -29.98
CA GLY A 156 -15.88 2.02 -30.72
C GLY A 156 -15.86 3.37 -31.44
N GLY A 157 -15.43 3.33 -32.70
CA GLY A 157 -15.95 4.08 -33.84
C GLY A 157 -15.89 5.61 -33.86
N ASP A 158 -15.30 6.17 -34.93
CA ASP A 158 -15.98 7.25 -35.66
C ASP A 158 -15.79 7.05 -37.17
N MET A 159 -16.92 7.11 -37.84
CA MET A 159 -17.18 6.84 -39.24
C MET A 159 -17.61 8.18 -39.83
N ASP A 160 -16.68 8.96 -40.39
CA ASP A 160 -17.01 10.21 -41.07
C ASP A 160 -16.98 10.03 -42.58
N GLN A 161 -18.16 10.23 -43.17
CA GLN A 161 -18.41 10.39 -44.59
C GLN A 161 -18.09 11.85 -44.98
N ASP A 162 -17.45 12.04 -46.12
CA ASP A 162 -17.77 13.06 -47.14
C ASP A 162 -17.03 12.75 -48.45
#